data_AF-A0A6F8XJS6-F1
#
_entry.id   AF-A0A6F8XJS6-F1
#
_cell.length_a   1.000
_cell.length_b   1.000
_cell.length_c   1.000
_cell.angle_alpha   90.00
_cell.angle_beta   90.00
_cell.angle_gamma   90.00
#
_symmetry.space_group_name_H-M   'P 1'
#
loop_
_entity.id
_entity.type
_entity.pdbx_description
1 polymer ?
#
loop_
_entity_poly.entity_id
_entity_poly.type
_entity_poly.pdbx_seq_one_letter_code
_entity_poly.pdbx_strand_id
1 'polypeptide(L)'
;MQLQPRLRPRHERGLDRGTHAAPAPAGGLCAPPRQFLADIAKIIDTPWEISAGGDLDFPGVVGERTFKVRMGNAYMARLQYAATKDARVTDGFMRVAGLMDPPQALMRPAMLLRVLRHAVRRPAAGESWLAGKDTTGAAERPTV
;
A
#
# COMPACT_ATOMS: atom_id res chain seq x y z
N MET A 1 -0.25 -53.79 24.05
CA MET A 1 1.18 -53.66 24.43
C MET A 1 1.80 -52.78 23.34
N GLN A 2 2.01 -51.47 23.45
CA GLN A 2 2.37 -50.50 24.51
C GLN A 2 1.61 -49.19 24.23
N LEU A 3 0.68 -48.71 25.08
CA LEU A 3 0.85 -47.68 26.13
C LEU A 3 1.36 -46.31 25.63
N GLN A 4 0.42 -45.46 25.21
CA GLN A 4 0.60 -44.00 25.17
C GLN A 4 0.47 -43.41 26.59
N PRO A 5 1.36 -42.52 27.05
CA PRO A 5 1.17 -41.80 28.30
C PRO A 5 0.15 -40.68 28.14
N ARG A 6 -0.92 -40.78 28.94
CA ARG A 6 -2.00 -39.80 29.06
C ARG A 6 -1.45 -38.43 29.49
N LEU A 7 -1.69 -37.42 28.65
CA LEU A 7 -1.55 -36.00 29.01
C LEU A 7 -2.47 -35.69 30.20
N ARG A 8 -1.87 -35.27 31.32
CA ARG A 8 -2.60 -34.79 32.49
C ARG A 8 -3.15 -33.38 32.24
N PRO A 9 -4.34 -33.03 32.78
CA PRO A 9 -4.83 -31.66 32.75
C PRO A 9 -3.97 -30.78 33.67
N ARG A 10 -3.42 -29.71 33.09
CA ARG A 10 -2.66 -28.68 33.79
C ARG A 10 -3.63 -27.81 34.59
N HIS A 11 -3.75 -28.09 35.89
CA HIS A 11 -4.35 -27.19 36.87
C HIS A 11 -3.41 -25.99 37.06
N GLU A 12 -3.57 -24.92 36.27
CA GLU A 12 -2.97 -23.63 36.61
C GLU A 12 -3.94 -22.85 37.51
N ARG A 13 -3.67 -22.99 38.80
CA ARG A 13 -4.16 -22.14 39.87
C ARG A 13 -3.76 -20.68 39.62
N GLY A 14 -4.74 -19.80 39.76
CA GLY A 14 -4.62 -18.46 40.35
C GLY A 14 -3.43 -17.62 39.94
N LEU A 15 -3.54 -16.93 38.80
CA LEU A 15 -2.78 -15.70 38.59
C LEU A 15 -3.52 -14.58 39.35
N ASP A 16 -3.14 -14.46 40.62
CA ASP A 16 -3.42 -13.31 41.47
C ASP A 16 -2.97 -12.04 40.73
N ARG A 17 -3.94 -11.28 40.18
CA ARG A 17 -3.66 -9.94 39.65
C ARG A 17 -3.46 -9.02 40.85
N GLY A 18 -2.27 -9.12 41.43
CA GLY A 18 -1.74 -8.14 42.35
C GLY A 18 -1.78 -6.77 41.67
N THR A 19 -2.66 -5.94 42.19
CA THR A 19 -2.82 -4.52 41.89
C THR A 19 -1.55 -3.78 42.30
N HIS A 20 -0.57 -3.72 41.41
CA HIS A 20 0.56 -2.79 41.53
C HIS A 20 0.81 -2.10 40.20
N ALA A 21 0.01 -1.09 39.92
CA ALA A 21 0.44 0.04 39.10
C ALA A 21 0.15 1.31 39.91
N ALA A 22 1.22 1.84 40.50
CA ALA A 22 1.24 3.12 41.20
C ALA A 22 0.69 4.25 40.32
N PRO A 23 0.12 5.33 40.89
CA PRO A 23 -0.33 6.47 40.10
C PRO A 23 0.86 7.08 39.36
N ALA A 24 0.82 7.02 38.03
CA ALA A 24 1.80 7.66 37.18
C ALA A 24 1.77 9.19 37.43
N PRO A 25 2.95 9.85 37.50
CA PRO A 25 3.02 11.26 37.79
C PRO A 25 2.29 12.08 36.72
N ALA A 26 1.52 13.07 37.18
CA ALA A 26 0.93 14.11 36.36
C ALA A 26 2.05 14.88 35.63
N GLY A 27 2.33 14.49 34.39
CA GLY A 27 3.38 15.07 33.57
C GLY A 27 3.83 14.12 32.48
N GLY A 28 3.08 14.07 31.36
CA GLY A 28 3.46 13.28 30.20
C GLY A 28 2.65 13.69 28.97
N LEU A 29 3.22 14.58 28.17
CA LEU A 29 2.62 15.17 26.96
C LEU A 29 2.49 14.19 25.77
N CYS A 30 2.62 12.88 25.97
CA CYS A 30 2.58 11.88 24.89
C CYS A 30 1.26 11.12 24.89
N ALA A 31 0.55 11.17 23.76
CA ALA A 31 -0.66 10.40 23.54
C ALA A 31 -0.39 8.88 23.74
N PRO A 32 -1.37 8.10 24.22
CA PRO A 32 -1.26 6.65 24.31
C PRO A 32 -0.86 6.04 22.96
N PRO A 33 -0.03 4.97 22.92
CA PRO A 33 0.50 4.40 21.66
C PRO A 33 -0.58 4.08 20.63
N ARG A 34 -1.75 3.58 21.07
CA ARG A 34 -2.87 3.28 20.18
C ARG A 34 -3.45 4.53 19.51
N GLN A 35 -3.59 5.62 20.25
CA GLN A 35 -4.13 6.88 19.72
C GLN A 35 -3.13 7.51 18.76
N PHE A 36 -1.85 7.55 19.14
CA PHE A 36 -0.78 8.04 18.28
C PHE A 36 -0.70 7.29 16.94
N LEU A 37 -0.75 5.96 16.97
CA LEU A 37 -0.74 5.15 15.74
C LEU A 37 -2.01 5.33 14.92
N ALA A 38 -3.18 5.50 15.55
CA ALA A 38 -4.43 5.79 14.85
C ALA A 38 -4.40 7.18 14.17
N ASP A 39 -3.70 8.14 14.76
CA ASP A 39 -3.54 9.47 14.16
C ASP A 39 -2.55 9.45 12.99
N ILE A 40 -1.48 8.64 13.07
CA ILE A 40 -0.56 8.41 11.95
C ILE A 40 -1.28 7.68 10.80
N ALA A 41 -2.07 6.65 11.11
CA ALA A 41 -2.81 5.85 10.12
C ALA A 41 -3.57 6.76 9.14
N LYS A 42 -4.29 7.76 9.65
CA LYS A 42 -5.05 8.74 8.86
C LYS A 42 -4.21 9.47 7.80
N ILE A 43 -2.91 9.64 8.04
CA ILE A 43 -1.97 10.33 7.13
C ILE A 43 -1.36 9.33 6.13
N ILE A 44 -1.01 8.13 6.59
CA ILE A 44 -0.29 7.13 5.78
C ILE A 44 -1.22 6.23 4.93
N ASP A 45 -2.49 6.10 5.30
CA ASP A 45 -3.43 5.22 4.60
C ASP A 45 -3.59 5.64 3.14
N THR A 46 -3.67 6.96 2.88
CA THR A 46 -3.84 7.50 1.52
C THR A 46 -2.67 7.14 0.58
N PRO A 47 -1.40 7.44 0.90
CA PRO A 47 -0.29 7.02 0.05
C PRO A 47 -0.13 5.49 -0.03
N TRP A 48 -0.51 4.78 1.03
CA TRP A 48 -0.50 3.32 1.02
C TRP A 48 -1.52 2.74 0.04
N GLU A 49 -2.73 3.28 -0.02
CA GLU A 49 -3.75 2.91 -1.00
C GLU A 49 -3.31 3.17 -2.45
N ILE A 50 -2.64 4.30 -2.70
CA ILE A 50 -2.12 4.63 -4.04
C ILE A 50 -1.03 3.64 -4.44
N SER A 51 -0.13 3.30 -3.51
CA SER A 51 0.97 2.37 -3.76
C SER A 51 0.45 0.96 -4.01
N ALA A 52 -0.39 0.44 -3.10
CA ALA A 52 -1.01 -0.88 -3.22
C ALA A 52 -1.92 -0.99 -4.45
N GLY A 53 -2.60 0.10 -4.83
CA GLY A 53 -3.38 0.16 -6.07
C GLY A 53 -2.51 0.09 -7.32
N GLY A 54 -1.36 0.76 -7.31
CA GLY A 54 -0.36 0.68 -8.37
C GLY A 54 0.22 -0.72 -8.54
N ASP A 55 0.45 -1.45 -7.45
CA ASP A 55 0.95 -2.83 -7.50
C ASP A 55 0.04 -3.77 -8.31
N LEU A 56 -1.27 -3.47 -8.40
CA LEU A 56 -2.24 -4.27 -9.17
C LEU A 56 -2.05 -4.18 -10.69
N ASP A 57 -1.22 -3.27 -11.19
CA ASP A 57 -0.78 -3.27 -12.60
C ASP A 57 0.10 -4.47 -12.94
N PHE A 58 0.75 -5.08 -11.94
CA PHE A 58 1.55 -6.29 -12.15
C PHE A 58 0.65 -7.53 -12.14
N PRO A 59 0.80 -8.45 -13.13
CA PRO A 59 -0.07 -9.61 -13.26
C PRO A 59 0.05 -10.60 -12.09
N GLY A 60 1.25 -10.71 -11.48
CA GLY A 60 1.51 -11.61 -10.35
C GLY A 60 0.98 -11.13 -8.99
N VAL A 61 0.48 -9.89 -8.89
CA VAL A 61 -0.02 -9.34 -7.62
C VAL A 61 -1.47 -9.81 -7.38
N VAL A 62 -1.71 -10.33 -6.17
CA VAL A 62 -3.02 -10.79 -5.74
C VAL A 62 -3.87 -9.59 -5.33
N GLY A 63 -5.07 -9.46 -5.91
CA GLY A 63 -6.04 -8.44 -5.54
C GLY A 63 -7.11 -8.20 -6.60
N GLU A 64 -8.24 -7.62 -6.19
CA GLU A 64 -9.35 -7.33 -7.08
C GLU A 64 -9.05 -6.12 -7.97
N ARG A 65 -8.95 -6.36 -9.28
CA ARG A 65 -8.77 -5.33 -10.30
C ARG A 65 -10.11 -4.73 -10.67
N THR A 66 -10.71 -4.05 -9.69
CA THR A 66 -11.98 -3.34 -9.87
C THR A 66 -11.85 -2.28 -10.97
N PHE A 67 -13.00 -1.84 -11.51
CA PHE A 67 -13.02 -0.80 -12.52
C PHE A 67 -12.34 0.51 -12.04
N LYS A 68 -12.53 0.86 -10.75
CA LYS A 68 -11.89 2.03 -10.12
C LYS A 68 -10.35 1.93 -10.16
N VAL A 69 -9.79 0.77 -9.80
CA VAL A 69 -8.34 0.54 -9.83
C VAL A 69 -7.80 0.68 -11.26
N ARG A 70 -8.45 0.04 -12.23
CA ARG A 70 -8.05 0.12 -13.64
C ARG A 70 -8.06 1.56 -14.16
N MET A 71 -9.10 2.33 -13.84
CA MET A 71 -9.16 3.75 -14.19
C MET A 71 -8.07 4.57 -13.50
N GLY A 72 -7.86 4.35 -12.21
CA GLY A 72 -6.83 5.04 -11.42
C GLY A 72 -5.43 4.81 -12.00
N ASN A 73 -5.09 3.56 -12.28
CA ASN A 73 -3.79 3.19 -12.85
C ASN A 73 -3.62 3.73 -14.28
N ALA A 74 -4.68 3.65 -15.09
CA ALA A 74 -4.69 4.24 -16.42
C ALA A 74 -4.51 5.76 -16.39
N TYR A 75 -5.06 6.46 -15.39
CA TYR A 75 -4.84 7.89 -15.18
C TYR A 75 -3.41 8.15 -14.71
N MET A 76 -2.92 7.40 -13.73
CA MET A 76 -1.58 7.56 -13.17
C MET A 76 -0.50 7.43 -14.25
N ALA A 77 -0.64 6.45 -15.13
CA ALA A 77 0.29 6.25 -16.22
C ALA A 77 0.25 7.40 -17.27
N ARG A 78 -0.91 8.05 -17.45
CA ARG A 78 -1.04 9.26 -18.27
C ARG A 78 -0.45 10.48 -17.58
N LEU A 79 -0.65 10.61 -16.27
CA LEU A 79 -0.08 11.67 -15.44
C LEU A 79 1.45 11.63 -15.48
N GLN A 80 2.05 10.45 -15.27
CA GLN A 80 3.49 10.25 -15.33
C GLN A 80 4.05 10.62 -16.71
N TYR A 81 3.38 10.22 -17.79
CA TYR A 81 3.78 10.63 -19.14
C TYR A 81 3.69 12.15 -19.33
N ALA A 82 2.59 12.78 -18.90
CA ALA A 82 2.39 14.21 -19.00
C ALA A 82 3.40 15.02 -18.16
N ALA A 83 3.82 14.50 -17.00
CA ALA A 83 4.88 15.10 -16.18
C ALA A 83 6.19 15.24 -16.96
N THR A 84 6.53 14.29 -17.83
CA THR A 84 7.73 14.41 -18.69
C THR A 84 7.67 15.56 -19.70
N LYS A 85 6.49 16.19 -19.90
CA LYS A 85 6.23 17.21 -20.92
C LYS A 85 5.76 18.56 -20.36
N ASP A 86 5.20 18.61 -19.15
CA ASP A 86 4.68 19.82 -18.52
C ASP A 86 5.21 19.96 -17.07
N ALA A 87 6.00 21.00 -16.82
CA ALA A 87 6.60 21.27 -15.51
C ALA A 87 5.56 21.49 -14.39
N ARG A 88 4.37 22.00 -14.71
CA ARG A 88 3.29 22.17 -13.72
C ARG A 88 2.68 20.84 -13.29
N VAL A 89 2.64 19.88 -14.21
CA VAL A 89 2.20 18.52 -13.90
C VAL A 89 3.23 17.83 -13.02
N THR A 90 4.52 18.00 -13.33
CA THR A 90 5.62 17.50 -12.50
C THR A 90 5.61 18.09 -11.10
N ASP A 91 5.49 19.40 -10.96
CA ASP A 91 5.43 20.07 -9.66
C ASP A 91 4.27 19.52 -8.82
N GLY A 92 3.05 19.49 -9.37
CA GLY A 92 1.89 18.94 -8.68
C GLY A 92 2.06 17.47 -8.29
N PHE A 93 2.62 16.66 -9.20
CA PHE A 93 2.89 15.25 -8.94
C PHE A 93 3.91 15.06 -7.81
N MET A 94 5.02 15.81 -7.81
CA MET A 94 6.05 15.74 -6.79
C MET A 94 5.56 16.25 -5.43
N ARG A 95 4.70 17.28 -5.41
CA ARG A 95 4.07 17.75 -4.18
C ARG A 95 3.14 16.70 -3.56
N VAL A 96 2.37 15.98 -4.37
CA VAL A 96 1.55 14.86 -3.87
C VAL A 96 2.40 13.65 -3.48
N ALA A 97 3.41 13.29 -4.28
CA ALA A 97 4.31 12.19 -3.96
C ALA A 97 5.09 12.43 -2.66
N GLY A 98 5.46 13.69 -2.40
CA GLY A 98 6.06 14.14 -1.13
C GLY A 98 5.06 14.42 -0.01
N LEU A 99 3.78 14.07 -0.19
CA LEU A 99 2.70 14.28 0.80
C LEU A 99 2.48 15.73 1.24
N MET A 100 2.98 16.69 0.47
CA MET A 100 2.76 18.11 0.71
C MET A 100 1.35 18.54 0.31
N ASP A 101 0.76 17.84 -0.65
CA ASP A 101 -0.60 18.04 -1.13
C ASP A 101 -1.40 16.74 -1.08
N PRO A 102 -2.73 16.82 -0.90
CA PRO A 102 -3.59 15.65 -1.02
C PRO A 102 -3.67 15.18 -2.49
N PRO A 103 -3.88 13.87 -2.76
CA PRO A 103 -3.96 13.35 -4.12
C PRO A 103 -5.12 13.94 -4.95
N GLN A 104 -6.17 14.44 -4.28
CA GLN A 104 -7.28 15.18 -4.91
C GLN A 104 -6.79 16.42 -5.68
N ALA A 105 -5.63 16.99 -5.32
CA ALA A 105 -5.01 18.08 -6.07
C ALA A 105 -4.71 17.71 -7.53
N LEU A 106 -4.37 16.44 -7.78
CA LEU A 106 -4.15 15.89 -9.12
C LEU A 106 -5.45 15.62 -9.89
N MET A 107 -6.58 15.53 -9.18
CA MET A 107 -7.92 15.32 -9.75
C MET A 107 -8.64 16.64 -10.07
N ARG A 108 -8.02 17.79 -9.81
CA ARG A 108 -8.63 19.09 -10.13
C ARG A 108 -8.81 19.24 -11.65
N PRO A 109 -9.92 19.83 -12.13
CA PRO A 109 -10.21 19.94 -13.56
C PRO A 109 -9.06 20.54 -14.39
N ALA A 110 -8.40 21.58 -13.86
CA ALA A 110 -7.26 22.22 -14.53
C ALA A 110 -6.04 21.30 -14.66
N MET A 111 -5.80 20.40 -13.70
CA MET A 111 -4.72 19.40 -13.77
C MET A 111 -5.11 18.28 -14.74
N LEU A 112 -6.34 17.77 -14.64
CA LEU A 112 -6.87 16.74 -15.54
C LEU A 112 -6.76 17.17 -17.01
N LEU A 113 -7.16 18.40 -17.34
CA LEU A 113 -7.07 18.92 -18.71
C LEU A 113 -5.62 18.98 -19.21
N ARG A 114 -4.66 19.39 -18.36
CA ARG A 114 -3.23 19.39 -18.72
C ARG A 114 -2.73 17.97 -18.98
N VAL A 115 -3.03 17.05 -18.08
CA VAL A 115 -2.66 15.65 -18.21
C VAL A 115 -3.22 15.06 -19.50
N LEU A 116 -4.52 15.20 -19.73
CA LEU A 116 -5.18 14.66 -20.92
C LEU A 116 -4.63 15.27 -22.20
N ARG A 117 -4.36 16.58 -22.24
CA ARG A 117 -3.77 17.27 -23.39
C ARG A 117 -2.41 16.68 -23.80
N HIS A 118 -1.55 16.35 -22.83
CA HIS A 118 -0.24 15.78 -23.10
C HIS A 118 -0.29 14.25 -23.28
N ALA A 119 -1.25 13.58 -22.65
CA ALA A 119 -1.36 12.13 -22.65
C ALA A 119 -1.96 11.50 -23.92
N VAL A 120 -2.58 12.28 -24.82
CA VAL A 120 -3.11 11.76 -26.10
C VAL A 120 -2.01 11.08 -26.94
N ARG A 121 -0.77 11.55 -26.81
CA ARG A 121 0.39 11.00 -27.54
C ARG A 121 1.12 9.90 -26.78
N ARG A 122 0.59 9.44 -25.65
CA ARG A 122 1.22 8.39 -24.85
C ARG A 122 1.22 7.08 -25.66
N PRO A 123 2.40 6.47 -25.90
CA PRO A 123 2.46 5.16 -26.55
C PRO A 123 1.78 4.09 -25.68
N ALA A 124 1.32 3.01 -26.32
CA ALA A 124 0.79 1.85 -25.61
C ALA A 124 1.84 1.29 -24.63
N ALA A 125 1.38 0.64 -23.57
CA ALA A 125 2.30 -0.03 -22.64
C ALA A 125 3.13 -1.06 -23.41
N GLY A 126 4.45 -1.01 -23.27
CA GLY A 126 5.35 -2.01 -23.84
C GLY A 126 5.13 -3.37 -23.18
N GLU A 127 5.55 -4.43 -23.86
CA GLU A 127 5.52 -5.78 -23.30
C GLU A 127 6.38 -5.84 -22.04
N SER A 128 5.83 -6.42 -20.96
CA SER A 128 6.60 -6.64 -19.74
C SER A 128 7.62 -7.76 -19.99
N TRP A 129 8.85 -7.60 -19.48
CA TRP A 129 9.88 -8.64 -19.51
C TRP A 129 9.46 -9.94 -18.77
N LEU A 130 8.36 -9.93 -18.03
CA LEU A 130 7.77 -11.11 -17.39
C LEU A 130 6.92 -11.95 -18.36
N ALA A 131 6.34 -11.35 -19.39
CA ALA A 131 5.48 -12.05 -20.35
C ALA A 131 6.23 -13.17 -21.11
N GLY A 132 7.56 -13.06 -21.25
CA GLY A 132 8.39 -14.07 -21.90
C GLY A 132 8.94 -15.17 -20.97
N LYS A 133 8.73 -15.08 -19.65
CA LYS A 133 9.31 -16.03 -18.69
C LYS A 133 8.41 -17.24 -18.39
N ASP A 134 7.12 -17.11 -18.68
CA ASP A 134 6.11 -18.13 -18.37
C ASP A 134 6.16 -19.33 -19.35
N THR A 135 6.91 -19.22 -20.45
CA THR A 135 7.04 -20.28 -21.47
C THR A 135 8.28 -21.17 -21.33
N THR A 136 9.21 -20.90 -20.40
CA THR A 136 10.49 -21.65 -20.33
C THR A 136 10.82 -22.28 -18.96
N GLY A 137 10.16 -21.90 -17.86
CA GLY A 137 10.64 -22.27 -16.51
C GLY A 137 9.77 -23.21 -15.66
N ALA A 138 8.73 -23.84 -16.22
CA ALA A 138 7.82 -24.70 -15.43
C ALA A 138 8.33 -26.14 -15.21
N ALA A 139 9.41 -26.54 -15.89
CA ALA A 139 10.08 -27.81 -15.61
C ALA A 139 11.27 -27.55 -14.67
N GLU A 140 11.34 -28.30 -13.57
CA GLU A 140 12.50 -28.41 -12.68
C GLU A 140 12.57 -27.39 -11.53
N ARG A 141 11.74 -27.60 -10.51
CA ARG A 141 12.15 -27.31 -9.13
C ARG A 141 12.47 -28.64 -8.44
N PRO A 142 13.75 -28.99 -8.22
CA PRO A 142 14.10 -30.17 -7.44
C PRO A 142 13.66 -29.94 -5.98
N THR A 143 12.89 -30.90 -5.46
CA THR A 143 12.55 -31.03 -4.04
C THR A 143 13.84 -31.25 -3.26
N VAL A 144 14.15 -30.34 -2.33
CA VAL A 144 15.13 -30.55 -1.26
C VAL A 144 14.38 -30.86 0.03
#